data_AF-A0A2E0SEU2-F1
#
_entry.id   AF-A0A2E0SEU2-F1
#
_cell.length_a   1.000
_cell.length_b   1.000
_cell.length_c   1.000
_cell.angle_alpha   90.00
_cell.angle_beta   90.00
_cell.angle_gamma   90.00
#
_symmetry.space_group_name_H-M   'P 1'
#
loop_
_entity.id
_entity.type
_entity.pdbx_description
1 polymer ?
#
loop_
_entity_poly.entity_id
_entity_poly.type
_entity_poly.pdbx_seq_one_letter_code
_entity_poly.pdbx_strand_id
1 'polypeptide(L)' 'MAQKLTPKARRKKATRDKKYAMTEWGKYKKRTAQKKKCKKGYDYDHRLKKCVKSSKNRAGGKGGTKNEKTKTRYGY' A
#
# COMPACT_ATOMS: atom_id res chain seq x y z
N MET A 1 -11.32 10.79 -7.50
CA MET A 1 -10.68 11.84 -8.31
C MET A 1 -9.26 11.43 -8.64
N ALA A 2 -8.91 11.32 -9.92
CA ALA A 2 -7.52 11.12 -10.32
C ALA A 2 -6.72 12.41 -10.04
N GLN A 3 -5.46 12.28 -9.62
CA GLN A 3 -4.60 13.44 -9.43
C GLN A 3 -4.38 14.15 -10.78
N LYS A 4 -4.51 15.49 -10.81
CA LYS A 4 -4.25 16.31 -12.01
C LYS A 4 -2.74 16.39 -12.27
N LEU A 5 -2.16 15.29 -12.77
CA LEU A 5 -0.74 15.17 -13.09
C LEU A 5 -0.49 15.39 -14.59
N THR A 6 0.57 16.11 -14.92
CA THR A 6 1.09 16.17 -16.30
C THR A 6 1.41 14.76 -16.81
N PRO A 7 1.37 14.50 -18.13
CA PRO A 7 1.67 13.17 -18.67
C PRO A 7 3.02 12.62 -18.21
N LYS A 8 4.06 13.48 -18.16
CA LYS A 8 5.40 13.13 -17.65
C LYS A 8 5.37 12.73 -16.18
N ALA A 9 4.68 13.51 -15.33
CA ALA A 9 4.56 13.20 -13.90
C ALA A 9 3.79 11.89 -13.65
N ARG A 10 2.74 11.63 -14.44
CA ARG A 10 1.97 10.38 -14.37
C ARG A 10 2.83 9.16 -14.69
N ARG A 11 3.62 9.20 -15.77
CA ARG A 11 4.55 8.12 -16.14
C ARG A 11 5.59 7.88 -15.05
N LYS A 12 6.25 8.94 -14.56
CA LYS A 12 7.23 8.85 -13.46
C LYS A 12 6.63 8.22 -12.21
N LYS A 13 5.41 8.62 -11.83
CA LYS A 13 4.69 8.05 -10.69
C LYS A 13 4.43 6.56 -10.90
N ALA A 14 3.92 6.16 -12.08
CA ALA A 14 3.65 4.77 -12.39
C ALA A 14 4.91 3.91 -12.33
N THR A 15 6.05 4.38 -12.88
CA THR A 15 7.33 3.68 -12.81
C THR A 15 7.80 3.50 -11.38
N ARG A 16 7.73 4.56 -10.55
CA ARG A 16 8.12 4.50 -9.13
C ARG A 16 7.24 3.52 -8.36
N ASP A 17 5.92 3.60 -8.56
CA ASP A 17 4.96 2.74 -7.87
C ASP A 17 5.14 1.28 -8.30
N LYS A 18 5.42 1.00 -9.59
CA LYS A 18 5.79 -0.33 -10.09
C LYS A 18 7.08 -0.83 -9.44
N LYS A 19 8.13 -0.01 -9.40
CA LYS A 19 9.40 -0.37 -8.74
C LYS A 19 9.19 -0.75 -7.28
N TYR A 20 8.41 0.04 -6.54
CA TYR A 20 8.07 -0.27 -5.14
C TYR A 20 7.27 -1.57 -5.01
N ALA A 21 6.25 -1.77 -5.85
CA ALA A 21 5.43 -2.99 -5.84
C ALA A 21 6.24 -4.27 -6.10
N MET A 22 7.33 -4.16 -6.85
CA MET A 22 8.22 -5.28 -7.18
C MET A 22 9.31 -5.55 -6.14
N THR A 23 9.44 -4.73 -5.09
CA THR A 23 10.32 -5.05 -3.95
C THR A 23 9.81 -6.28 -3.19
N GLU A 24 10.69 -6.94 -2.42
CA GLU A 24 10.28 -8.09 -1.60
C GLU A 24 9.18 -7.73 -0.60
N TRP A 25 9.22 -6.52 -0.03
CA TRP A 25 8.13 -6.00 0.80
C TRP A 25 6.82 -5.83 0.02
N GLY A 26 6.87 -5.27 -1.19
CA GLY A 26 5.70 -5.11 -2.05
C GLY A 26 5.06 -6.45 -2.41
N LYS A 27 5.89 -7.43 -2.79
CA LYS A 27 5.46 -8.81 -3.05
C LYS A 27 4.88 -9.47 -1.80
N TYR A 28 5.54 -9.32 -0.65
CA TYR A 28 5.05 -9.83 0.64
C TYR A 28 3.66 -9.29 0.95
N LYS A 29 3.46 -7.97 0.85
CA LYS A 29 2.16 -7.31 1.07
C LYS A 29 1.09 -7.85 0.15
N LYS A 30 1.39 -8.01 -1.14
CA LYS A 30 0.46 -8.59 -2.13
C LYS A 30 0.07 -10.01 -1.75
N ARG A 31 1.05 -10.87 -1.47
CA ARG A 31 0.84 -12.29 -1.11
C ARG A 31 -0.01 -12.42 0.14
N THR A 32 0.28 -11.65 1.19
CA THR A 32 -0.49 -11.69 2.44
C THR A 32 -1.90 -11.15 2.25
N ALA A 33 -2.08 -10.04 1.52
CA ALA A 33 -3.42 -9.52 1.23
C ALA A 33 -4.29 -10.52 0.47
N GLN A 34 -3.72 -11.22 -0.53
CA GLN A 34 -4.40 -12.28 -1.28
C GLN A 34 -4.77 -13.47 -0.37
N LYS A 35 -3.84 -13.92 0.49
CA LYS A 35 -4.10 -15.00 1.46
C LYS A 35 -5.21 -14.66 2.45
N LYS A 36 -5.32 -13.39 2.87
CA LYS A 36 -6.30 -12.94 3.87
C LYS A 36 -7.73 -12.83 3.34
N LYS A 37 -7.93 -12.80 2.02
CA LYS A 37 -9.25 -12.78 1.36
C LYS A 37 -10.23 -11.77 2.01
N CYS A 38 -9.76 -10.53 2.24
CA CYS A 38 -10.62 -9.49 2.81
C CYS A 38 -11.87 -9.27 1.93
N LYS A 39 -13.01 -8.97 2.56
CA LYS A 39 -14.25 -8.64 1.84
C LYS A 39 -14.06 -7.46 0.87
N LYS A 40 -14.91 -7.40 -0.15
CA LYS A 40 -14.90 -6.29 -1.13
C LYS A 40 -14.97 -4.94 -0.42
N GLY A 41 -14.10 -4.01 -0.83
CA GLY A 41 -13.98 -2.68 -0.21
C GLY A 41 -13.14 -2.63 1.07
N TYR A 42 -12.47 -3.74 1.44
CA TYR A 42 -11.54 -3.81 2.56
C TYR A 42 -10.16 -4.24 2.07
N ASP A 43 -9.12 -3.60 2.63
CA ASP A 43 -7.72 -3.93 2.39
C ASP A 43 -7.12 -4.47 3.70
N TYR A 44 -6.22 -5.45 3.61
CA TYR A 44 -5.47 -5.91 4.78
C TYR A 44 -4.45 -4.84 5.20
N ASP A 45 -4.51 -4.40 6.45
CA ASP A 45 -3.58 -3.45 7.04
C ASP A 45 -2.50 -4.23 7.82
N HIS A 46 -1.24 -4.17 7.36
CA HIS A 46 -0.11 -4.85 7.99
C HIS A 46 0.32 -4.24 9.33
N ARG A 47 -0.03 -2.98 9.60
CA ARG A 47 0.22 -2.32 10.89
C ARG A 47 -0.77 -2.85 11.94
N LEU A 48 -2.05 -2.94 11.57
CA LEU A 48 -3.15 -3.38 12.45
C LEU A 48 -3.41 -4.89 12.41
N LYS A 49 -2.77 -5.62 11.49
CA LYS A 49 -2.93 -7.06 11.26
C LYS A 49 -4.38 -7.51 11.02
N LYS A 50 -5.23 -6.66 10.42
CA LYS A 50 -6.65 -6.95 10.15
C LYS A 50 -7.15 -6.30 8.86
N CYS A 51 -8.27 -6.80 8.33
CA CYS A 51 -8.96 -6.18 7.20
C CYS A 51 -9.66 -4.90 7.66
N VAL A 52 -9.36 -3.76 7.03
CA VAL A 52 -10.01 -2.47 7.31
C VAL A 52 -10.54 -1.87 6.01
N LYS A 53 -11.49 -0.94 6.10
CA LYS A 53 -12.04 -0.26 4.90
C LYS A 53 -10.88 0.31 4.05
N SER A 54 -10.88 0.02 2.75
CA SER A 54 -9.79 0.42 1.85
C SER A 54 -9.53 1.93 1.87
N SER A 55 -10.58 2.74 2.03
CA SER A 55 -10.46 4.20 2.17
C SER A 55 -9.64 4.62 3.39
N LYS A 56 -9.85 3.97 4.54
CA LYS A 56 -9.08 4.23 5.77
C LYS A 56 -7.64 3.74 5.66
N ASN A 57 -7.43 2.55 5.06
CA ASN A 57 -6.08 2.00 4.88
C ASN A 57 -5.22 2.90 3.98
N ARG A 58 -5.77 3.30 2.83
CA ARG A 58 -5.05 4.12 1.83
C ARG A 58 -4.82 5.57 2.27
N ALA A 59 -5.56 6.06 3.26
CA ALA A 59 -5.31 7.36 3.89
C ALA A 59 -4.08 7.36 4.82
N GLY A 60 -3.53 6.19 5.18
CA GLY A 60 -2.28 6.07 5.95
C GLY A 60 -2.41 6.23 7.48
N GLY A 61 -3.60 6.53 8.00
CA GLY A 61 -3.83 6.74 9.44
C GLY A 61 -3.19 8.03 9.98
N LYS A 62 -3.07 8.17 11.32
CA LYS A 62 -2.41 9.33 11.95
C LYS A 62 -0.94 9.39 11.50
N GLY A 63 -0.57 10.42 10.73
CA GLY A 63 0.79 10.63 10.21
C GLY A 63 1.06 10.11 8.78
N GLY A 64 0.05 9.53 8.11
CA GLY A 64 0.18 9.02 6.75
C GLY A 64 1.18 7.86 6.60
N THR A 65 1.52 7.52 5.36
CA THR A 65 2.49 6.43 5.06
C THR A 65 3.96 6.85 5.24
N LYS A 66 4.24 8.12 5.54
CA LYS A 66 5.61 8.66 5.68
C LYS A 66 6.32 8.10 6.92
N ASN A 67 5.58 7.82 7.98
CA ASN A 67 6.12 7.33 9.26
C ASN A 67 5.90 5.82 9.44
N GLU A 68 5.54 5.10 8.37
CA GLU A 68 5.22 3.68 8.44
C GLU A 68 6.48 2.82 8.61
N LYS A 69 6.82 2.47 9.86
CA LYS A 69 7.91 1.52 10.20
C LYS A 69 7.50 0.05 10.07
N THR A 70 6.33 -0.23 9.49
CA THR A 70 5.78 -1.59 9.36
C THR A 70 6.74 -2.51 8.62
N LYS A 71 7.42 -2.00 7.59
CA LYS A 71 8.39 -2.77 6.79
C LYS A 71 9.46 -3.45 7.67
N THR A 72 10.09 -2.68 8.56
CA THR A 72 11.11 -3.16 9.49
C THR A 72 10.56 -4.19 10.48
N ARG A 73 9.32 -4.04 10.95
CA ARG A 73 8.66 -5.01 11.84
C ARG A 73 8.56 -6.41 11.23
N TYR A 74 8.56 -6.51 9.90
CA TYR A 74 8.50 -7.77 9.16
C TYR A 74 9.85 -8.20 8.58
N GLY A 75 10.95 -7.52 8.95
CA GLY A 75 12.30 -7.89 8.52
C GLY A 75 12.62 -7.52 7.06
N TYR A 76 11.96 -6.49 6.51
CA TYR A 76 12.18 -6.03 5.13
C TYR A 76 12.84 -4.66 5.03
#